data_AF-A0A8D8DV29-F1
#
_entry.id   AF-A0A8D8DV29-F1
#
_cell.length_a   1.000
_cell.length_b   1.000
_cell.length_c   1.000
_cell.angle_alpha   90.00
_cell.angle_beta   90.00
_cell.angle_gamma   90.00
#
_symmetry.space_group_name_H-M   'P 1'
#
loop_
_entity.id
_entity.type
_entity.pdbx_description
1 polymer ?
#
loop_
_entity_poly.entity_id
_entity_poly.type
_entity_poly.pdbx_seq_one_letter_code
_entity_poly.pdbx_strand_id
1 'polypeptide(L)'
;NWRFFNPFASIDVLFRFTKQYKRFHQLIRETHRFTLDIINERRREASRVSEVDEDEDLRDDGGCGTRKKKLALLDILLGATIDGKPLSDDDIREEVDTFTFAGHDTSASALTFILYNIAKHPEIQQRMYDEIVEVVGPDSTELTLHTLNEL
;
A
#
# COMPACT_ATOMS: atom_id res chain seq x y z
N ASN A 1 -16.18 3.83 -19.81
CA ASN A 1 -17.56 3.33 -20.01
C ASN A 1 -17.89 3.03 -21.47
N TRP A 2 -17.18 2.10 -22.13
CA TRP A 2 -17.51 1.68 -23.51
C TRP A 2 -18.44 0.45 -23.57
N ARG A 3 -18.45 -0.38 -22.51
CA ARG A 3 -19.33 -1.56 -22.39
C ARG A 3 -20.82 -1.20 -22.27
N PHE A 4 -21.16 -0.11 -21.57
CA PHE A 4 -22.55 0.32 -21.37
C PHE A 4 -23.26 0.73 -22.67
N PHE A 5 -22.52 1.21 -23.66
CA PHE A 5 -23.11 1.70 -24.93
C PHE A 5 -22.98 0.69 -26.08
N ASN A 6 -22.41 -0.49 -25.85
CA ASN A 6 -22.25 -1.53 -26.88
C ASN A 6 -23.02 -2.81 -26.51
N PRO A 7 -24.17 -3.07 -27.16
CA PRO A 7 -25.02 -4.24 -26.89
C PRO A 7 -24.31 -5.59 -27.06
N PHE A 8 -23.27 -5.66 -27.89
CA PHE A 8 -22.48 -6.88 -28.08
C PHE A 8 -21.47 -7.11 -26.94
N ALA A 9 -21.09 -6.05 -26.21
CA ALA A 9 -20.18 -6.12 -25.07
C ALA A 9 -20.91 -6.26 -23.71
N SER A 10 -22.24 -6.09 -23.70
CA SER A 10 -23.08 -6.37 -22.54
C SER A 10 -23.45 -7.85 -22.42
N ILE A 11 -23.40 -8.61 -23.52
CA ILE A 11 -23.58 -10.08 -23.50
C ILE A 11 -22.22 -10.72 -23.19
N ASP A 12 -22.06 -11.28 -21.99
CA ASP A 12 -20.77 -11.78 -21.50
C ASP A 12 -20.13 -12.85 -22.39
N VAL A 13 -20.95 -13.71 -23.01
CA VAL A 13 -20.48 -14.73 -23.95
C VAL A 13 -19.82 -14.08 -25.17
N LEU A 14 -20.45 -13.07 -25.78
CA LEU A 14 -19.89 -12.36 -26.92
C LEU A 14 -18.69 -11.50 -26.51
N PHE A 15 -18.74 -10.89 -25.33
CA PHE A 15 -17.61 -10.14 -24.77
C PHE A 15 -16.37 -11.03 -24.58
N ARG A 16 -16.54 -12.29 -24.15
CA ARG A 16 -15.44 -13.25 -24.00
C ARG A 16 -14.66 -13.50 -25.30
N PHE A 17 -15.31 -13.38 -26.46
CA PHE A 17 -14.67 -13.53 -27.77
C PHE A 17 -13.95 -12.27 -28.25
N THR A 18 -14.08 -11.15 -27.54
CA THR A 18 -13.43 -9.89 -27.90
C THR A 18 -11.95 -9.87 -27.50
N LYS A 19 -11.14 -9.10 -28.24
CA LYS A 19 -9.73 -8.84 -27.88
C LYS A 19 -9.62 -8.09 -26.54
N GLN A 20 -10.62 -7.27 -26.22
CA GLN A 20 -10.70 -6.47 -25.00
C GLN A 20 -10.81 -7.36 -23.75
N TYR A 21 -11.60 -8.43 -23.80
CA TYR A 21 -11.69 -9.41 -22.70
C TYR A 21 -10.33 -10.03 -22.40
N LYS A 22 -9.58 -10.43 -23.45
CA LYS A 22 -8.23 -11.00 -23.29
C LYS A 22 -7.27 -10.00 -22.64
N ARG A 23 -7.28 -8.74 -23.09
CA ARG A 23 -6.45 -7.67 -22.51
C ARG A 23 -6.81 -7.39 -21.05
N PHE A 24 -8.10 -7.31 -20.74
CA PHE A 24 -8.58 -7.11 -19.36
C PHE A 24 -8.12 -8.22 -18.43
N HIS A 25 -8.28 -9.49 -18.83
CA HIS A 25 -7.81 -10.64 -18.05
C HIS A 25 -6.29 -10.75 -17.98
N GLN A 26 -5.56 -10.19 -18.96
CA GLN A 26 -4.11 -10.07 -18.85
C GLN A 26 -3.75 -9.05 -17.76
N LEU A 27 -4.36 -7.86 -17.76
CA LEU A 27 -4.11 -6.84 -16.74
C LEU A 27 -4.45 -7.33 -15.33
N ILE A 28 -5.59 -8.00 -15.15
CA ILE A 28 -5.96 -8.61 -13.86
C ILE A 28 -4.88 -9.59 -13.39
N ARG A 29 -4.37 -10.44 -14.30
CA ARG A 29 -3.30 -11.39 -13.97
C ARG A 29 -2.02 -10.69 -13.53
N GLU A 30 -1.68 -9.57 -14.15
CA GLU A 30 -0.53 -8.76 -13.75
C GLU A 30 -0.73 -8.15 -12.36
N THR A 31 -1.91 -7.61 -12.07
CA THR A 31 -2.26 -7.07 -10.74
C THR A 31 -2.16 -8.15 -9.67
N HIS A 32 -2.78 -9.32 -9.89
CA HIS A 32 -2.70 -10.42 -8.94
C HIS A 32 -1.27 -10.95 -8.77
N ARG A 33 -0.48 -10.99 -9.85
CA ARG A 33 0.94 -11.39 -9.73
C ARG A 33 1.69 -10.44 -8.82
N PHE A 34 1.53 -9.14 -9.03
CA PHE A 34 2.15 -8.10 -8.21
C PHE A 34 1.78 -8.22 -6.72
N THR A 35 0.50 -8.40 -6.40
CA THR A 35 0.07 -8.51 -4.99
C THR A 35 0.48 -9.82 -4.35
N LEU A 36 0.46 -10.93 -5.09
CA LEU A 36 1.00 -12.20 -4.63
C LEU A 36 2.51 -12.12 -4.37
N ASP A 37 3.27 -11.41 -5.19
CA ASP A 37 4.70 -11.21 -4.98
C ASP A 37 4.97 -10.46 -3.66
N ILE A 38 4.21 -9.39 -3.38
CA ILE A 38 4.28 -8.64 -2.11
C ILE A 38 3.95 -9.54 -0.92
N ILE A 39 2.87 -10.32 -1.00
CA ILE A 39 2.46 -11.22 0.08
C ILE A 39 3.55 -12.26 0.36
N ASN A 40 4.10 -12.85 -0.69
CA ASN A 40 5.16 -13.86 -0.57
C ASN A 40 6.46 -13.28 -0.02
N GLU A 41 6.86 -12.08 -0.45
CA GLU A 41 8.02 -11.37 0.10
C GLU A 41 7.84 -11.11 1.60
N ARG A 42 6.67 -10.61 2.00
CA ARG A 42 6.36 -10.31 3.40
C ARG A 42 6.26 -11.55 4.28
N ARG A 43 5.72 -12.66 3.77
CA ARG A 43 5.76 -13.96 4.45
C ARG A 43 7.19 -14.42 4.71
N ARG A 44 8.09 -14.27 3.73
CA ARG A 44 9.51 -14.62 3.91
C ARG A 44 10.17 -13.76 4.97
N GLU A 45 9.89 -12.46 4.98
CA GLU A 45 10.39 -11.56 6.02
C GLU A 45 9.86 -11.95 7.41
N ALA A 46 8.56 -12.25 7.53
CA ALA A 46 7.94 -12.64 8.79
C ALA A 46 8.51 -13.96 9.35
N SER A 47 8.76 -14.96 8.50
CA SER A 47 9.41 -16.22 8.93
C SER A 47 10.84 -15.99 9.42
N ARG A 48 11.61 -15.11 8.75
CA ARG A 48 12.98 -14.78 9.17
C ARG A 48 13.05 -14.03 10.49
N VAL A 49 12.06 -13.20 10.79
CA VAL A 49 12.00 -12.47 12.06
C VAL A 49 11.62 -13.41 13.21
N SER A 50 10.73 -14.38 12.97
CA SER A 50 10.34 -15.37 13.97
C SER A 50 11.52 -16.24 14.44
N GLU A 51 12.49 -16.52 13.55
CA GLU A 51 13.71 -17.26 13.91
C GLU A 51 14.72 -16.44 14.74
N VAL A 52 14.63 -15.10 14.75
CA VAL A 52 15.56 -14.22 15.48
C VAL A 52 14.99 -13.85 16.86
N ASP A 53 13.67 -13.73 16.98
CA ASP A 53 13.00 -13.38 18.25
C ASP A 53 12.96 -14.58 19.24
N GLU A 54 13.00 -15.84 18.78
CA GLU A 54 13.08 -17.01 19.67
C GLU A 54 14.40 -17.09 20.47
N ASP A 55 15.48 -16.46 20.02
CA ASP A 55 16.76 -16.42 20.73
C ASP A 55 16.85 -15.27 21.77
N GLU A 56 16.03 -14.21 21.66
CA GLU A 56 16.00 -13.11 22.63
C GLU A 56 14.99 -13.33 23.78
N ASP A 57 13.91 -14.10 23.58
CA ASP A 57 12.89 -14.35 24.61
C ASP A 57 13.35 -15.27 25.77
N LEU A 58 14.56 -15.84 25.70
CA LEU A 58 15.18 -16.56 26.83
C LEU A 58 16.01 -15.65 27.77
N ARG A 59 16.05 -14.33 27.53
CA ARG A 59 16.81 -13.38 28.33
C ARG A 59 16.13 -12.03 28.49
N ASP A 60 15.04 -11.93 29.26
CA ASP A 60 14.95 -10.77 30.17
C ASP A 60 13.98 -10.99 31.32
N ASP A 61 14.53 -10.78 32.52
CA ASP A 61 13.87 -10.78 33.81
C ASP A 61 13.32 -9.36 34.06
N GLY A 62 12.02 -9.25 34.33
CA GLY A 62 11.45 -8.17 35.13
C GLY A 62 11.67 -6.73 34.65
N GLY A 63 10.84 -6.25 33.71
CA GLY A 63 10.46 -4.84 33.69
C GLY A 63 10.09 -4.23 32.33
N CYS A 64 8.97 -3.50 32.34
CA CYS A 64 8.70 -2.37 31.45
C CYS A 64 8.48 -2.67 29.95
N GLY A 65 7.20 -2.88 29.60
CA GLY A 65 6.62 -2.41 28.35
C GLY A 65 7.26 -2.96 27.07
N THR A 66 6.90 -4.19 26.69
CA THR A 66 7.11 -4.70 25.34
C THR A 66 6.61 -3.64 24.36
N ARG A 67 7.54 -3.01 23.64
CA ARG A 67 7.25 -2.00 22.62
C ARG A 67 6.44 -2.71 21.55
N LYS A 68 5.10 -2.65 21.64
CA LYS A 68 4.20 -3.28 20.66
C LYS A 68 4.66 -2.88 19.26
N LYS A 69 5.24 -3.83 18.54
CA LYS A 69 5.68 -3.61 17.16
C LYS A 69 4.48 -3.09 16.39
N LYS A 70 4.60 -1.90 15.80
CA LYS A 70 3.52 -1.35 14.96
C LYS A 70 3.42 -2.27 13.75
N LEU A 71 2.42 -3.15 13.76
CA LEU A 71 2.17 -4.07 12.66
C LEU A 71 1.69 -3.26 11.45
N ALA A 72 2.28 -3.52 10.29
CA ALA A 72 1.74 -3.01 9.05
C ALA A 72 0.44 -3.76 8.73
N LEU A 73 -0.41 -3.19 7.87
CA LEU A 73 -1.69 -3.79 7.46
C LEU A 73 -1.54 -5.26 7.05
N LEU A 74 -0.53 -5.57 6.22
CA LEU A 74 -0.31 -6.93 5.75
C LEU A 74 0.12 -7.89 6.88
N ASP A 75 0.89 -7.41 7.86
CA ASP A 75 1.25 -8.23 9.02
C ASP A 75 0.01 -8.57 9.86
N ILE A 76 -0.93 -7.62 9.95
CA ILE A 76 -2.24 -7.84 10.61
C ILE A 76 -3.03 -8.89 9.84
N LEU A 77 -3.10 -8.82 8.51
CA LEU A 77 -3.81 -9.80 7.68
C LEU A 77 -3.18 -11.20 7.76
N LEU A 78 -1.85 -11.30 7.78
CA LEU A 78 -1.14 -12.57 7.90
C LEU A 78 -1.33 -13.23 9.27
N GLY A 79 -1.47 -12.43 10.34
CA GLY A 79 -1.75 -12.92 11.69
C GLY A 79 -3.25 -13.03 12.04
N ALA A 80 -4.14 -12.57 11.15
CA ALA A 80 -5.57 -12.54 11.42
C ALA A 80 -6.18 -13.95 11.39
N THR A 81 -7.11 -14.19 12.32
CA THR A 81 -7.92 -15.40 12.34
C THR A 81 -9.40 -15.04 12.44
N ILE A 82 -10.24 -15.77 11.72
CA ILE A 82 -11.70 -15.69 11.76
C ILE A 82 -12.22 -17.06 12.19
N ASP A 83 -13.01 -17.12 13.26
CA ASP A 83 -13.53 -18.37 13.84
C ASP A 83 -12.43 -19.40 14.18
N GLY A 84 -11.27 -18.90 14.62
CA GLY A 84 -10.10 -19.73 14.95
C GLY A 84 -9.34 -20.29 13.74
N LYS A 85 -9.67 -19.86 12.52
CA LYS A 85 -8.97 -20.25 11.29
C LYS A 85 -8.23 -19.06 10.69
N PRO A 86 -7.01 -19.26 10.14
CA PRO A 86 -6.33 -18.21 9.40
C PRO A 86 -7.12 -17.85 8.14
N LEU A 87 -6.94 -16.62 7.66
CA LEU A 87 -7.44 -16.19 6.36
C LEU A 87 -6.84 -17.05 5.23
N SER A 88 -7.62 -17.28 4.17
CA SER A 88 -7.09 -17.96 2.99
C SER A 88 -6.17 -17.03 2.20
N ASP A 89 -5.29 -17.60 1.37
CA ASP A 89 -4.41 -16.82 0.49
C ASP A 89 -5.21 -15.94 -0.47
N ASP A 90 -6.39 -16.38 -0.90
CA ASP A 90 -7.28 -15.60 -1.74
C ASP A 90 -7.91 -14.43 -0.99
N ASP A 91 -8.38 -14.63 0.25
CA ASP A 91 -8.94 -13.54 1.06
C ASP A 91 -7.89 -12.45 1.34
N ILE A 92 -6.66 -12.85 1.70
CA ILE A 92 -5.56 -11.91 1.93
C ILE A 92 -5.23 -11.17 0.64
N ARG A 93 -5.15 -11.87 -0.49
CA ARG A 93 -4.90 -11.25 -1.79
C ARG A 93 -5.98 -10.24 -2.16
N GLU A 94 -7.25 -10.56 -1.97
CA GLU A 94 -8.37 -9.66 -2.29
C GLU A 94 -8.33 -8.36 -1.50
N GLU A 95 -8.01 -8.44 -0.21
CA GLU A 95 -7.81 -7.24 0.62
C GLU A 95 -6.59 -6.45 0.16
N VAL A 96 -5.44 -7.11 -0.07
CA VAL A 96 -4.23 -6.44 -0.57
C VAL A 96 -4.44 -5.77 -1.92
N ASP A 97 -5.15 -6.43 -2.85
CA ASP A 97 -5.56 -5.86 -4.15
C ASP A 97 -6.36 -4.57 -3.95
N THR A 98 -7.34 -4.60 -3.04
CA THR A 98 -8.22 -3.46 -2.74
C THR A 98 -7.46 -2.28 -2.16
N PHE A 99 -6.64 -2.51 -1.13
CA PHE A 99 -5.86 -1.43 -0.50
C PHE A 99 -4.81 -0.83 -1.44
N THR A 100 -4.13 -1.67 -2.22
CA THR A 100 -3.14 -1.21 -3.20
C THR A 100 -3.79 -0.31 -4.24
N PHE A 101 -4.93 -0.72 -4.79
CA PHE A 101 -5.65 0.07 -5.79
C PHE A 101 -6.18 1.39 -5.21
N ALA A 102 -6.86 1.31 -4.06
CA ALA A 102 -7.47 2.48 -3.43
C ALA A 102 -6.43 3.52 -3.01
N GLY A 103 -5.30 3.08 -2.44
CA GLY A 103 -4.25 3.97 -1.94
C GLY A 103 -3.42 4.61 -3.05
N HIS A 104 -3.13 3.87 -4.13
CA HIS A 104 -2.26 4.35 -5.20
C HIS A 104 -2.95 5.38 -6.12
N ASP A 105 -4.06 5.00 -6.76
CA ASP A 105 -4.64 5.81 -7.85
C ASP A 105 -5.22 7.14 -7.34
N THR A 106 -5.81 7.13 -6.15
CA THR A 106 -6.39 8.32 -5.52
C THR A 106 -5.31 9.31 -5.08
N SER A 107 -4.30 8.83 -4.36
CA SER A 107 -3.19 9.66 -3.85
C SER A 107 -2.32 10.18 -4.98
N ALA A 108 -2.01 9.36 -5.99
CA ALA A 108 -1.25 9.80 -7.17
C ALA A 108 -1.99 10.90 -7.93
N SER A 109 -3.30 10.76 -8.10
CA SER A 109 -4.13 11.80 -8.72
C SER A 109 -4.13 13.08 -7.89
N ALA A 110 -4.34 12.97 -6.57
CA ALA A 110 -4.31 14.13 -5.66
C ALA A 110 -2.96 14.85 -5.71
N LEU A 111 -1.85 14.14 -5.59
CA LEU A 111 -0.50 14.68 -5.71
C LEU A 111 -0.26 15.34 -7.07
N THR A 112 -0.74 14.73 -8.15
CA THR A 112 -0.62 15.33 -9.50
C THR A 112 -1.31 16.69 -9.55
N PHE A 113 -2.52 16.81 -9.01
CA PHE A 113 -3.22 18.10 -8.95
C PHE A 113 -2.56 19.09 -8.00
N ILE A 114 -2.08 18.64 -6.85
CA ILE A 114 -1.36 19.50 -5.89
C ILE A 114 -0.11 20.09 -6.56
N LEU A 115 0.75 19.24 -7.13
CA LEU A 115 1.98 19.67 -7.80
C LEU A 115 1.69 20.57 -9.00
N TYR A 116 0.65 20.26 -9.78
CA TYR A 116 0.23 21.11 -10.89
C TYR A 116 -0.20 22.51 -10.43
N ASN A 117 -0.94 22.61 -9.32
CA ASN A 117 -1.34 23.90 -8.78
C ASN A 117 -0.15 24.66 -8.18
N ILE A 118 0.75 23.99 -7.46
CA ILE A 118 1.96 24.60 -6.91
C ILE A 118 2.83 25.19 -8.03
N ALA A 119 3.07 24.42 -9.10
CA ALA A 119 3.89 24.86 -10.24
C ALA A 119 3.32 26.10 -10.96
N LYS A 120 2.02 26.36 -10.84
CA LYS A 120 1.36 27.54 -11.41
C LYS A 120 1.38 28.78 -10.52
N HIS A 121 1.73 28.62 -9.24
CA HIS A 121 1.72 29.68 -8.24
C HIS A 121 3.10 29.75 -7.56
N PRO A 122 4.11 30.36 -8.22
CA PRO A 122 5.48 30.43 -7.70
C PRO A 122 5.57 31.03 -6.29
N GLU A 123 4.69 31.97 -5.96
CA GLU A 123 4.60 32.58 -4.63
C GLU A 123 4.18 31.57 -3.54
N ILE A 124 3.30 30.61 -3.87
CA ILE A 124 2.91 29.54 -2.95
C ILE A 124 4.03 28.50 -2.86
N GLN A 125 4.65 28.16 -4.00
CA GLN A 125 5.80 27.26 -4.02
C GLN A 125 6.95 27.79 -3.15
N GLN A 126 7.28 29.09 -3.25
CA GLN A 126 8.33 29.69 -2.43
C GLN A 126 7.98 29.65 -0.95
N ARG A 127 6.74 30.01 -0.58
CA ARG A 127 6.29 29.94 0.82
C ARG A 127 6.38 28.53 1.40
N MET A 128 5.95 27.51 0.65
CA MET A 128 6.09 26.11 1.08
C MET A 128 7.55 25.71 1.24
N TYR A 129 8.43 26.15 0.33
CA TYR A 129 9.85 25.87 0.45
C TYR A 129 10.46 26.51 1.69
N ASP A 130 10.13 27.78 1.96
CA ASP A 130 10.63 28.52 3.12
C ASP A 130 10.18 27.84 4.44
N GLU A 131 8.92 27.41 4.52
CA GLU A 131 8.37 26.63 5.65
C GLU A 131 9.11 25.30 5.86
N ILE A 132 9.34 24.55 4.79
CA ILE A 132 10.11 23.29 4.86
C ILE A 132 11.54 23.55 5.33
N VAL A 133 12.21 24.59 4.82
CA VAL A 133 13.57 24.93 5.22
C VAL A 133 13.64 25.41 6.68
N GLU A 134 12.64 26.13 7.16
CA GLU A 134 12.56 26.58 8.56
C GLU A 134 12.44 25.40 9.54
N VAL A 135 11.56 24.44 9.24
CA VAL A 135 11.28 23.30 10.13
C VAL A 135 12.32 22.18 10.00
N VAL A 136 12.67 21.82 8.77
CA VAL A 136 13.53 20.66 8.48
C VAL A 136 15.01 21.05 8.40
N GLY A 137 15.31 22.28 8.01
CA GLY A 137 16.66 22.78 7.76
C GLY A 137 17.07 22.65 6.29
N PRO A 138 17.99 23.50 5.79
CA PRO A 138 18.32 23.60 4.37
C PRO A 138 19.03 22.36 3.78
N ASP A 139 19.74 21.59 4.61
CA ASP A 139 20.56 20.44 4.18
C ASP A 139 20.12 19.12 4.84
N SER A 140 19.03 19.14 5.62
CA SER A 140 18.53 17.92 6.27
C SER A 140 17.69 17.11 5.28
N THR A 141 17.97 15.81 5.22
CA THR A 141 17.15 14.84 4.48
C THR A 141 16.30 13.99 5.42
N GLU A 142 16.41 14.21 6.74
CA GLU A 142 15.72 13.42 7.74
C GLU A 142 14.35 14.02 8.06
N LEU A 143 13.30 13.33 7.60
CA LEU A 143 11.92 13.70 7.88
C LEU A 143 11.39 12.78 8.98
N THR A 144 11.17 13.34 10.17
CA THR A 144 10.65 12.61 11.33
C THR A 144 9.17 12.91 11.52
N LEU A 145 8.47 12.09 12.31
CA LEU A 145 7.07 12.38 12.66
C LEU A 145 6.92 13.70 13.44
N HIS A 146 7.96 14.11 14.17
CA HIS A 146 7.95 15.39 14.88
C HIS A 146 7.98 16.53 13.87
N THR A 147 8.94 16.53 12.95
CA THR A 147 9.06 17.59 11.95
C THR A 147 7.84 17.63 11.02
N LEU A 148 7.23 16.48 10.71
CA LEU A 148 5.99 16.43 9.95
C LEU A 148 4.79 17.09 10.67
N ASN A 149 4.73 17.03 12.01
CA ASN A 149 3.67 17.70 12.77
C ASN A 149 3.87 19.21 12.89
N GLU A 150 5.08 19.70 12.60
CA GLU A 150 5.45 21.12 12.65
C GLU A 150 5.36 21.81 11.29
N LEU A 151 5.22 21.03 10.20
CA LEU A 151 4.86 21.49 8.85
C LEU A 151 3.32 21.68 8.73
#